data_AF-A0A8T0CEA5-F1
#
_entry.id   AF-A0A8T0CEA5-F1
#
_cell.length_a   1.000
_cell.length_b   1.000
_cell.length_c   1.000
_cell.angle_alpha   90.00
_cell.angle_beta   90.00
_cell.angle_gamma   90.00
#
_symmetry.space_group_name_H-M   'P 1'
#
loop_
_entity.id
_entity.type
_entity.pdbx_description
1 polymer ?
#
loop_
_entity_poly.entity_id
_entity_poly.type
_entity_poly.pdbx_seq_one_letter_code
_entity_poly.pdbx_strand_id
1 'polypeptide(L)'
;MLTPSHARFDTSFAGSIMRAPYHSAEPVSMVDTLPNINFGFDDLREQMARFTAKFDDFIERGRKRVLEERNQFRLNMAEMQESQRARKRELEDLSSKTIAHQNMLAKEAQEQEEMHEAIDELKTQRQEHLAHRDNLRDQLSEIQKAIHVKRQAQQQHQRHLDSQARHNAPELHFWESNLCMSIQGGGDVDRLKFVYTHVNEKDWDRECWFELDMGKKIYEVIATEPRLED
;
A
#
# COMPACT_ATOMS: atom_id res chain seq x y z
N MET A 1 -55.03 -6.26 -33.43
CA MET A 1 -55.63 -7.58 -33.12
C MET A 1 -56.56 -7.44 -31.93
N LEU A 2 -57.53 -8.35 -31.84
CA LEU A 2 -58.84 -8.23 -31.19
C LEU A 2 -58.84 -8.13 -29.65
N THR A 3 -59.95 -7.57 -29.15
CA THR A 3 -60.46 -7.48 -27.77
C THR A 3 -60.74 -8.86 -27.13
N PRO A 4 -61.05 -9.01 -25.81
CA PRO A 4 -62.38 -8.62 -25.29
C PRO A 4 -62.45 -7.99 -23.89
N SER A 5 -63.44 -7.12 -23.83
CA SER A 5 -64.16 -6.50 -22.73
C SER A 5 -64.82 -7.47 -21.74
N HIS A 6 -64.83 -7.10 -20.45
CA HIS A 6 -65.67 -7.69 -19.40
C HIS A 6 -67.03 -6.99 -19.32
N ALA A 7 -68.10 -7.79 -19.24
CA ALA A 7 -69.46 -7.35 -18.97
C ALA A 7 -69.76 -7.36 -17.46
N ARG A 8 -70.46 -6.35 -16.95
CA ARG A 8 -71.39 -6.47 -15.80
C ARG A 8 -72.56 -5.49 -15.96
N PHE A 9 -73.76 -6.06 -16.09
CA PHE A 9 -75.06 -5.47 -15.77
C PHE A 9 -75.15 -5.28 -14.23
N ASP A 10 -75.80 -4.23 -13.73
CA ASP A 10 -77.26 -4.29 -13.49
C ASP A 10 -77.87 -3.00 -12.89
N THR A 11 -79.13 -2.80 -13.30
CA THR A 11 -80.25 -2.11 -12.62
C THR A 11 -80.14 -0.64 -12.21
N SER A 12 -80.91 0.21 -12.91
CA SER A 12 -81.56 1.39 -12.35
C SER A 12 -83.04 1.37 -12.74
N PHE A 13 -83.91 1.36 -11.72
CA PHE A 13 -85.36 1.31 -11.83
C PHE A 13 -85.98 2.65 -11.41
N ALA A 14 -87.13 2.95 -12.00
CA ALA A 14 -88.12 4.00 -11.69
C ALA A 14 -87.85 5.44 -12.14
N GLY A 15 -88.34 5.74 -13.36
CA GLY A 15 -88.81 7.07 -13.77
C GLY A 15 -90.32 7.17 -13.59
N SER A 16 -90.74 8.29 -13.02
CA SER A 16 -92.09 8.66 -12.58
C SER A 16 -93.05 9.08 -13.72
N ILE A 17 -94.27 9.51 -13.32
CA ILE A 17 -95.28 10.31 -14.03
C ILE A 17 -96.40 9.44 -14.66
N MET A 18 -97.67 9.50 -14.22
CA MET A 18 -98.67 10.54 -14.56
C MET A 18 -99.88 10.53 -13.59
N ARG A 19 -100.53 11.69 -13.48
CA ARG A 19 -101.70 11.99 -12.63
C ARG A 19 -102.94 12.29 -13.49
N ALA A 20 -104.11 11.90 -12.95
CA ALA A 20 -105.47 12.46 -13.11
C ALA A 20 -106.29 12.12 -14.39
N PRO A 21 -107.65 12.28 -14.40
CA PRO A 21 -108.63 12.40 -13.29
C PRO A 21 -110.02 11.72 -13.49
N TYR A 22 -110.86 11.85 -12.44
CA TYR A 22 -112.35 11.77 -12.35
C TYR A 22 -113.02 10.39 -12.28
N HIS A 23 -113.76 10.16 -11.18
CA HIS A 23 -115.24 10.05 -11.20
C HIS A 23 -115.81 10.22 -9.78
N SER A 24 -116.82 11.07 -9.70
CA SER A 24 -117.67 11.38 -8.55
C SER A 24 -118.81 10.38 -8.39
N ALA A 25 -119.07 9.92 -7.17
CA ALA A 25 -120.41 9.60 -6.65
C ALA A 25 -120.30 9.25 -5.16
N GLU A 26 -120.94 10.05 -4.30
CA GLU A 26 -121.32 9.59 -2.96
C GLU A 26 -122.42 8.52 -3.09
N PRO A 27 -122.51 7.61 -2.11
CA PRO A 27 -123.59 7.80 -1.13
C PRO A 27 -123.16 7.57 0.32
N VAL A 28 -123.88 8.26 1.20
CA VAL A 28 -123.80 8.31 2.66
C VAL A 28 -124.34 7.01 3.29
N SER A 29 -123.94 6.75 4.55
CA SER A 29 -124.54 5.86 5.58
C SER A 29 -123.62 4.67 5.95
N MET A 30 -123.22 4.37 7.19
CA MET A 30 -123.86 4.40 8.51
C MET A 30 -122.79 4.48 9.64
N VAL A 31 -122.31 5.67 10.05
CA VAL A 31 -121.19 5.78 11.03
C VAL A 31 -121.63 6.30 12.42
N ASP A 32 -122.92 6.52 12.66
CA ASP A 32 -123.36 7.28 13.84
C ASP A 32 -123.90 6.46 15.02
N THR A 33 -123.61 5.16 15.08
CA THR A 33 -124.06 4.31 16.21
C THR A 33 -123.00 3.33 16.70
N LEU A 34 -121.85 3.84 17.14
CA LEU A 34 -120.92 3.05 17.96
C LEU A 34 -120.44 3.85 19.19
N PRO A 35 -120.39 3.21 20.38
CA PRO A 35 -119.93 3.85 21.61
C PRO A 35 -118.48 4.30 21.46
N ASN A 36 -118.18 5.53 21.88
CA ASN A 36 -116.83 6.08 21.90
C ASN A 36 -115.99 5.37 22.98
N ILE A 37 -115.50 4.18 22.64
CA ILE A 37 -114.45 3.51 23.38
C ILE A 37 -113.18 4.30 23.07
N ASN A 38 -112.72 5.09 24.03
CA ASN A 38 -111.42 5.74 24.00
C ASN A 38 -110.34 4.65 24.10
N PHE A 39 -110.10 3.92 23.01
CA PHE A 39 -108.83 3.26 22.77
C PHE A 39 -107.80 4.38 22.81
N GLY A 40 -106.88 4.41 23.77
CA GLY A 40 -105.85 5.46 23.92
C GLY A 40 -104.94 5.57 22.70
N PHE A 41 -105.51 5.95 21.55
CA PHE A 41 -104.92 6.06 20.24
C PHE A 41 -104.11 7.34 20.19
N ASP A 42 -104.52 8.38 20.92
CA ASP A 42 -103.68 9.57 21.15
C ASP A 42 -102.47 9.24 22.03
N ASP A 43 -102.62 8.43 23.09
CA ASP A 43 -101.48 7.95 23.91
C ASP A 43 -100.55 7.02 23.12
N LEU A 44 -101.10 6.11 22.31
CA LEU A 44 -100.33 5.20 21.45
C LEU A 44 -99.64 5.98 20.33
N ARG A 45 -100.31 6.96 19.73
CA ARG A 45 -99.77 7.84 18.68
C ARG A 45 -98.71 8.77 19.25
N GLU A 46 -98.87 9.26 20.47
CA GLU A 46 -97.85 10.04 21.17
C GLU A 46 -96.65 9.16 21.56
N GLN A 47 -96.87 7.93 22.05
CA GLN A 47 -95.80 6.95 22.27
C GLN A 47 -95.07 6.59 20.97
N MET A 48 -95.80 6.39 19.88
CA MET A 48 -95.21 6.11 18.56
C MET A 48 -94.44 7.32 18.04
N ALA A 49 -94.94 8.54 18.18
CA ALA A 49 -94.21 9.75 17.81
C ALA A 49 -92.93 9.93 18.65
N ARG A 50 -93.00 9.69 19.97
CA ARG A 50 -91.83 9.72 20.87
C ARG A 50 -90.84 8.60 20.57
N PHE A 51 -91.33 7.42 20.18
CA PHE A 51 -90.50 6.29 19.77
C PHE A 51 -89.81 6.59 18.43
N THR A 52 -90.54 7.06 17.42
CA THR A 52 -89.99 7.47 16.13
C THR A 52 -88.95 8.58 16.30
N ALA A 53 -89.22 9.60 17.11
CA ALA A 53 -88.24 10.66 17.37
C ALA A 53 -86.96 10.14 18.06
N LYS A 54 -87.09 9.26 19.05
CA LYS A 54 -85.92 8.63 19.71
C LYS A 54 -85.19 7.66 18.79
N PHE A 55 -85.92 6.98 17.92
CA PHE A 55 -85.36 6.06 16.93
C PHE A 55 -84.61 6.82 15.85
N ASP A 56 -85.16 7.90 15.33
CA ASP A 56 -84.51 8.78 14.37
C ASP A 56 -83.24 9.42 14.96
N ASP A 57 -83.29 9.88 16.22
CA ASP A 57 -82.12 10.40 16.94
C ASP A 57 -81.07 9.30 17.19
N PHE A 58 -81.48 8.06 17.51
CA PHE A 58 -80.59 6.91 17.59
C PHE A 58 -79.93 6.58 16.24
N ILE A 59 -80.70 6.62 15.14
CA ILE A 59 -80.20 6.40 13.78
C ILE A 59 -79.25 7.53 13.37
N GLU A 60 -79.54 8.78 13.69
CA GLU A 60 -78.64 9.92 13.45
C GLU A 60 -77.33 9.77 14.22
N ARG A 61 -77.39 9.45 15.52
CA ARG A 61 -76.20 9.21 16.34
C ARG A 61 -75.41 8.00 15.84
N GLY A 62 -76.08 6.92 15.47
CA GLY A 62 -75.46 5.73 14.88
C GLY A 62 -74.76 6.06 13.56
N ARG A 63 -75.42 6.83 12.68
CA ARG A 63 -74.86 7.29 11.42
C ARG A 63 -73.66 8.21 11.62
N LYS A 64 -73.74 9.14 12.58
CA LYS A 64 -72.64 10.05 12.94
C LYS A 64 -71.43 9.27 13.47
N ARG A 65 -71.67 8.32 14.37
CA ARG A 65 -70.64 7.44 14.94
C ARG A 65 -69.94 6.59 13.87
N VAL A 66 -70.70 5.94 13.00
CA VAL A 66 -70.14 5.15 11.89
C VAL A 66 -69.33 6.03 10.94
N LEU A 67 -69.78 7.26 10.68
CA LEU A 67 -69.04 8.21 9.86
C LEU A 67 -67.71 8.64 10.52
N GLU A 68 -67.74 8.94 11.82
CA GLU A 68 -66.56 9.30 12.61
C GLU A 68 -65.56 8.14 12.69
N GLU A 69 -66.01 6.93 13.02
CA GLU A 69 -65.17 5.73 13.08
C GLU A 69 -64.56 5.41 11.71
N ARG A 70 -65.34 5.53 10.63
CA ARG A 70 -64.81 5.37 9.26
C ARG A 70 -63.76 6.44 8.94
N ASN A 71 -63.98 7.69 9.33
CA ASN A 71 -63.02 8.77 9.08
C ASN A 71 -61.73 8.55 9.87
N GLN A 72 -61.83 8.20 11.16
CA GLN A 72 -60.69 7.84 12.00
C GLN A 72 -59.92 6.64 11.44
N PHE A 73 -60.62 5.60 10.97
CA PHE A 73 -59.97 4.46 10.35
C PHE A 73 -59.19 4.86 9.09
N ARG A 74 -59.76 5.73 8.24
CA ARG A 74 -59.06 6.23 7.04
C ARG A 74 -57.81 7.05 7.41
N LEU A 75 -57.90 7.89 8.43
CA LEU A 75 -56.75 8.67 8.93
C LEU A 75 -55.66 7.75 9.49
N ASN A 76 -56.01 6.83 10.38
CA ASN A 76 -55.05 5.90 10.98
C ASN A 76 -54.40 4.98 9.92
N MET A 77 -55.17 4.55 8.92
CA MET A 77 -54.63 3.74 7.82
C MET A 77 -53.66 4.57 6.96
N ALA A 78 -53.98 5.84 6.69
CA ALA A 78 -53.08 6.73 5.95
C ALA A 78 -51.78 7.02 6.74
N GLU A 79 -51.89 7.32 8.03
CA GLU A 79 -50.74 7.51 8.93
C GLU A 79 -49.88 6.26 9.02
N MET A 80 -50.49 5.08 9.16
CA MET A 80 -49.76 3.82 9.20
C MET A 80 -49.03 3.54 7.87
N GLN A 81 -49.66 3.81 6.73
CA GLN A 81 -49.02 3.67 5.42
C GLN A 81 -47.86 4.65 5.24
N GLU A 82 -48.00 5.90 5.73
CA GLU A 82 -46.93 6.89 5.69
C GLU A 82 -45.76 6.49 6.61
N SER A 83 -46.05 6.05 7.84
CA SER A 83 -45.06 5.53 8.79
C SER A 83 -44.31 4.32 8.21
N GLN A 84 -45.02 3.39 7.56
CA GLN A 84 -44.40 2.25 6.89
C GLN A 84 -43.46 2.69 5.76
N ARG A 85 -43.87 3.66 4.94
CA ARG A 85 -43.04 4.21 3.86
C ARG A 85 -41.80 4.91 4.41
N ALA A 86 -41.95 5.69 5.48
CA ALA A 86 -40.83 6.36 6.14
C ALA A 86 -39.81 5.36 6.69
N ARG A 87 -40.26 4.34 7.45
CA ARG A 87 -39.39 3.28 7.98
C ARG A 87 -38.69 2.49 6.88
N LYS A 88 -39.37 2.22 5.76
CA LYS A 88 -38.75 1.52 4.63
C LYS A 88 -37.59 2.32 4.03
N ARG A 89 -37.76 3.64 3.86
CA ARG A 89 -36.68 4.53 3.41
C ARG A 89 -35.52 4.58 4.40
N GLU A 90 -35.82 4.67 5.69
CA GLU A 90 -34.78 4.67 6.73
C GLU A 90 -33.98 3.35 6.74
N LEU A 91 -34.65 2.22 6.51
CA LEU A 91 -33.98 0.92 6.39
C LEU A 91 -33.11 0.83 5.13
N GLU A 92 -33.57 1.38 4.00
CA GLU A 92 -32.78 1.50 2.78
C GLU A 92 -31.55 2.40 2.99
N ASP A 93 -31.71 3.54 3.65
CA ASP A 93 -30.62 4.47 3.99
C ASP A 93 -29.60 3.80 4.93
N LEU A 94 -30.05 3.12 5.98
CA LEU A 94 -29.17 2.39 6.91
C LEU A 94 -28.45 1.24 6.22
N SER A 95 -29.13 0.50 5.34
CA SER A 95 -28.52 -0.56 4.54
C SER A 95 -27.41 0.02 3.64
N SER A 96 -27.69 1.12 2.94
CA SER A 96 -26.71 1.78 2.07
C SER A 96 -25.49 2.27 2.85
N LYS A 97 -25.68 2.85 4.04
CA LYS A 97 -24.61 3.28 4.95
C LYS A 97 -23.79 2.09 5.45
N THR A 98 -24.44 0.98 5.78
CA THR A 98 -23.76 -0.24 6.25
C THR A 98 -22.86 -0.80 5.15
N ILE A 99 -23.35 -0.89 3.92
CA ILE A 99 -22.56 -1.34 2.75
C ILE A 99 -21.39 -0.39 2.50
N ALA A 100 -21.62 0.93 2.53
CA ALA A 100 -20.55 1.91 2.35
C ALA A 100 -19.46 1.79 3.43
N HIS A 101 -19.85 1.59 4.69
CA HIS A 101 -18.91 1.39 5.80
C HIS A 101 -18.15 0.07 5.67
N GLN A 102 -18.81 -1.01 5.25
CA GLN A 102 -18.17 -2.30 5.02
C GLN A 102 -17.13 -2.21 3.89
N ASN A 103 -17.45 -1.49 2.80
CA ASN A 103 -16.51 -1.24 1.72
C ASN A 103 -15.33 -0.38 2.17
N MET A 104 -15.56 0.62 3.02
CA MET A 104 -14.50 1.46 3.59
C MET A 104 -13.54 0.64 4.47
N LEU A 105 -14.08 -0.21 5.35
CA LEU A 105 -13.26 -1.10 6.17
C LEU A 105 -12.45 -2.10 5.34
N ALA A 106 -13.06 -2.67 4.29
CA ALA A 106 -12.36 -3.58 3.38
C ALA A 106 -11.21 -2.86 2.66
N LYS A 107 -11.44 -1.62 2.23
CA LYS A 107 -10.39 -0.80 1.58
C LYS A 107 -9.27 -0.44 2.56
N GLU A 108 -9.61 -0.03 3.78
CA GLU A 108 -8.62 0.31 4.80
C GLU A 108 -7.79 -0.91 5.20
N ALA A 109 -8.40 -2.09 5.33
CA ALA A 109 -7.68 -3.33 5.59
C ALA A 109 -6.69 -3.67 4.47
N GLN A 110 -7.08 -3.50 3.21
CA GLN A 110 -6.18 -3.69 2.06
C GLN A 110 -5.04 -2.67 2.07
N GLU A 111 -5.33 -1.38 2.30
CA GLU A 111 -4.31 -0.34 2.39
C GLU A 111 -3.31 -0.59 3.54
N GLN A 112 -3.78 -1.14 4.66
CA GLN A 112 -2.91 -1.54 5.77
C GLN A 112 -2.00 -2.70 5.39
N GLU A 113 -2.51 -3.71 4.69
CA GLU A 113 -1.73 -4.84 4.20
C GLU A 113 -0.63 -4.36 3.24
N GLU A 114 -0.99 -3.55 2.24
CA GLU A 114 -0.04 -2.96 1.28
C GLU A 114 1.03 -2.10 1.98
N MET A 115 0.62 -1.29 2.97
CA MET A 115 1.55 -0.52 3.80
C MET A 115 2.51 -1.41 4.60
N HIS A 116 2.01 -2.49 5.20
CA HIS A 116 2.85 -3.42 5.96
C HIS A 116 3.86 -4.14 5.06
N GLU A 117 3.43 -4.58 3.88
CA GLU A 117 4.32 -5.16 2.87
C GLU A 117 5.42 -4.17 2.46
N ALA A 118 5.07 -2.91 2.18
CA ALA A 118 6.05 -1.88 1.82
C ALA A 118 7.05 -1.59 2.97
N ILE A 119 6.56 -1.60 4.22
CA ILE A 119 7.43 -1.43 5.40
C ILE A 119 8.40 -2.60 5.52
N ASP A 120 7.95 -3.83 5.31
CA ASP A 120 8.79 -5.02 5.45
C ASP A 120 9.78 -5.14 4.29
N GLU A 121 9.41 -4.73 3.08
CA GLU A 121 10.34 -4.57 1.96
C GLU A 121 11.45 -3.56 2.30
N LEU A 122 11.08 -2.36 2.78
CA LEU A 122 12.04 -1.32 3.17
C LEU A 122 12.97 -1.77 4.32
N LYS A 123 12.44 -2.53 5.29
CA LYS A 123 13.27 -3.11 6.36
C LYS A 123 14.27 -4.11 5.80
N THR A 124 13.85 -4.96 4.87
CA THR A 124 14.71 -5.96 4.23
C THR A 124 15.83 -5.28 3.45
N GLN A 125 15.50 -4.30 2.60
CA GLN A 125 16.49 -3.50 1.87
C GLN A 125 17.46 -2.79 2.81
N ARG A 126 16.96 -2.22 3.92
CA ARG A 126 17.82 -1.60 4.95
C ARG A 126 18.77 -2.61 5.57
N GLN A 127 18.31 -3.82 5.90
CA GLN A 127 19.16 -4.86 6.47
C GLN A 127 20.24 -5.32 5.49
N GLU A 128 19.90 -5.51 4.21
CA GLU A 128 20.84 -5.85 3.16
C GLU A 128 21.92 -4.77 3.01
N HIS A 129 21.53 -3.49 2.97
CA HIS A 129 22.49 -2.39 2.89
C HIS A 129 23.39 -2.29 4.13
N LEU A 130 22.86 -2.55 5.33
CA LEU A 130 23.67 -2.59 6.54
C LEU A 130 24.69 -3.74 6.51
N ALA A 131 24.25 -4.94 6.12
CA ALA A 131 25.14 -6.09 5.99
C ALA A 131 26.23 -5.86 4.93
N HIS A 132 25.87 -5.25 3.79
CA HIS A 132 26.82 -4.90 2.74
C HIS A 132 27.85 -3.88 3.21
N ARG A 133 27.39 -2.82 3.90
CA ARG A 133 28.26 -1.80 4.49
C ARG A 133 29.24 -2.40 5.49
N ASP A 134 28.77 -3.32 6.34
CA ASP A 134 29.60 -3.93 7.37
C ASP A 134 30.65 -4.87 6.74
N ASN A 135 30.28 -5.64 5.71
CA ASN A 135 31.23 -6.42 4.91
C ASN A 135 32.32 -5.54 4.28
N LEU A 136 31.95 -4.42 3.64
CA LEU A 136 32.94 -3.49 3.07
C LEU A 136 33.87 -2.90 4.12
N ARG A 137 33.38 -2.63 5.34
CA ARG A 137 34.23 -2.16 6.44
C ARG A 137 35.23 -3.22 6.89
N ASP A 138 34.79 -4.47 6.98
CA ASP A 138 35.66 -5.57 7.34
C ASP A 138 36.77 -5.74 6.28
N GLN A 139 36.40 -5.77 5.00
CA GLN A 139 37.35 -5.81 3.87
C GLN A 139 38.33 -4.63 3.90
N LEU A 140 37.85 -3.41 4.14
CA LEU A 140 38.71 -2.25 4.25
C LEU A 140 39.72 -2.40 5.40
N SER A 141 39.27 -2.91 6.55
CA SER A 141 40.12 -3.14 7.72
C SER A 141 41.21 -4.19 7.42
N GLU A 142 40.87 -5.25 6.70
CA GLU A 142 41.81 -6.31 6.31
C GLU A 142 42.85 -5.79 5.33
N ILE A 143 42.41 -5.07 4.29
CA ILE A 143 43.30 -4.48 3.29
C ILE A 143 44.23 -3.46 3.95
N GLN A 144 43.72 -2.62 4.85
CA GLN A 144 44.54 -1.65 5.59
C GLN A 144 45.62 -2.34 6.43
N LYS A 145 45.29 -3.44 7.12
CA LYS A 145 46.26 -4.25 7.87
C LYS A 145 47.32 -4.83 6.94
N ALA A 146 46.91 -5.41 5.79
CA ALA A 146 47.84 -5.98 4.82
C ALA A 146 48.79 -4.92 4.23
N ILE A 147 48.28 -3.72 3.91
CA ILE A 147 49.10 -2.59 3.46
C ILE A 147 50.10 -2.18 4.54
N HIS A 148 49.67 -2.08 5.80
CA HIS A 148 50.54 -1.71 6.91
C HIS A 148 51.70 -2.70 7.07
N VAL A 149 51.42 -4.00 7.07
CA VAL A 149 52.44 -5.06 7.15
C VAL A 149 53.43 -4.97 6.00
N LYS A 150 52.95 -4.83 4.75
CA LYS A 150 53.84 -4.70 3.58
C LYS A 150 54.72 -3.46 3.65
N ARG A 151 54.16 -2.31 4.04
CA ARG A 151 54.94 -1.07 4.20
C ARG A 151 55.99 -1.19 5.29
N GLN A 152 55.65 -1.82 6.42
CA GLN A 152 56.60 -2.03 7.52
C GLN A 152 57.74 -2.96 7.09
N ALA A 153 57.43 -4.07 6.40
CA ALA A 153 58.44 -4.97 5.86
C ALA A 153 59.37 -4.29 4.86
N GLN A 154 58.81 -3.47 3.94
CA GLN A 154 59.61 -2.70 2.98
C GLN A 154 60.50 -1.68 3.69
N GLN A 155 59.98 -0.97 4.70
CA GLN A 155 60.78 -0.02 5.48
C GLN A 155 61.92 -0.71 6.25
N GLN A 156 61.66 -1.88 6.83
CA GLN A 156 62.69 -2.67 7.51
C GLN A 156 63.77 -3.14 6.54
N HIS A 157 63.37 -3.64 5.37
CA HIS A 157 64.31 -4.04 4.33
C HIS A 157 65.16 -2.87 3.85
N GLN A 158 64.55 -1.71 3.59
CA GLN A 158 65.28 -0.50 3.21
C GLN A 158 66.28 -0.08 4.29
N ARG A 159 65.88 -0.07 5.56
CA ARG A 159 66.80 0.26 6.67
C ARG A 159 67.97 -0.70 6.75
N HIS A 160 67.74 -1.99 6.47
CA HIS A 160 68.80 -2.98 6.44
C HIS A 160 69.79 -2.71 5.30
N LEU A 161 69.29 -2.46 4.08
CA LEU A 161 70.12 -2.10 2.93
C LEU A 161 70.89 -0.80 3.17
N ASP A 162 70.24 0.23 3.71
CA ASP A 162 70.88 1.51 4.03
C ASP A 162 71.98 1.32 5.08
N SER A 163 71.73 0.48 6.09
CA SER A 163 72.73 0.14 7.10
C SER A 163 73.92 -0.60 6.49
N GLN A 164 73.69 -1.56 5.59
CA GLN A 164 74.78 -2.24 4.89
C GLN A 164 75.57 -1.27 4.00
N ALA A 165 74.88 -0.47 3.19
CA ALA A 165 75.50 0.50 2.28
C ALA A 165 76.42 1.50 3.02
N ARG A 166 76.03 1.92 4.24
CA ARG A 166 76.85 2.79 5.11
C ARG A 166 78.20 2.18 5.49
N HIS A 167 78.31 0.85 5.57
CA HIS A 167 79.56 0.14 5.88
C HIS A 167 80.29 -0.29 4.60
N ASN A 168 79.55 -0.73 3.57
CA ASN A 168 80.14 -1.20 2.33
C ASN A 168 80.96 -0.12 1.60
N ALA A 169 80.49 1.14 1.58
CA ALA A 169 81.21 2.23 0.90
C ALA A 169 82.60 2.53 1.51
N PRO A 170 82.74 2.74 2.84
CA PRO A 170 84.05 2.94 3.44
C PRO A 170 84.92 1.67 3.40
N GLU A 171 84.33 0.48 3.51
CA GLU A 171 85.08 -0.78 3.35
C GLU A 171 85.64 -0.94 1.94
N LEU A 172 84.82 -0.69 0.91
CA LEU A 172 85.26 -0.71 -0.49
C LEU A 172 86.40 0.29 -0.69
N HIS A 173 86.24 1.53 -0.23
CA HIS A 173 87.26 2.55 -0.35
C HIS A 173 88.57 2.16 0.37
N PHE A 174 88.48 1.54 1.55
CA PHE A 174 89.64 1.02 2.28
C PHE A 174 90.38 -0.04 1.47
N TRP A 175 89.67 -1.00 0.88
CA TRP A 175 90.29 -2.04 0.06
C TRP A 175 90.87 -1.50 -1.24
N GLU A 176 90.13 -0.63 -1.94
CA GLU A 176 90.61 0.00 -3.18
C GLU A 176 91.87 0.83 -2.94
N SER A 177 91.93 1.58 -1.84
CA SER A 177 93.10 2.39 -1.49
C SER A 177 94.29 1.53 -1.08
N ASN A 178 94.07 0.47 -0.27
CA ASN A 178 95.16 -0.35 0.24
C ASN A 178 95.73 -1.32 -0.81
N LEU A 179 94.87 -1.87 -1.67
CA LEU A 179 95.27 -2.78 -2.75
C LEU A 179 95.63 -2.02 -4.03
N CYS A 180 95.29 -0.73 -4.11
CA CYS A 180 95.37 0.07 -5.34
C CYS A 180 94.66 -0.60 -6.51
N MET A 181 93.57 -1.32 -6.23
CA MET A 181 92.83 -2.13 -7.19
C MET A 181 91.32 -1.86 -7.08
N SER A 182 90.63 -1.67 -8.21
CA SER A 182 89.17 -1.61 -8.29
C SER A 182 88.63 -2.72 -9.19
N ILE A 183 87.44 -3.22 -8.87
CA ILE A 183 86.73 -4.24 -9.66
C ILE A 183 85.48 -3.58 -10.24
N GLN A 184 85.37 -3.57 -11.57
CA GLN A 184 84.30 -2.92 -12.30
C GLN A 184 83.55 -3.94 -13.16
N GLY A 185 82.30 -3.63 -13.52
CA GLY A 185 81.56 -4.45 -14.49
C GLY A 185 82.12 -4.27 -15.90
N GLY A 186 82.44 -5.36 -16.58
CA GLY A 186 83.05 -5.37 -17.93
C GLY A 186 82.07 -5.08 -19.07
N GLY A 187 81.00 -4.32 -18.83
CA GLY A 187 80.01 -3.91 -19.84
C GLY A 187 78.99 -4.98 -20.28
N ASP A 188 79.32 -6.27 -20.15
CA ASP A 188 78.44 -7.41 -20.46
C ASP A 188 78.14 -8.27 -19.20
N VAL A 189 77.12 -9.13 -19.31
CA VAL A 189 76.79 -10.12 -18.28
C VAL A 189 77.96 -11.09 -18.09
N ASP A 190 78.25 -11.42 -16.83
CA ASP A 190 79.35 -12.31 -16.42
C ASP A 190 80.76 -11.83 -16.77
N ARG A 191 80.95 -10.53 -17.05
CA ARG A 191 82.29 -9.94 -17.26
C ARG A 191 82.69 -9.02 -16.13
N LEU A 192 83.90 -9.21 -15.62
CA LEU A 192 84.52 -8.34 -14.62
C LEU A 192 85.83 -7.76 -15.14
N LYS A 193 86.02 -6.46 -14.91
CA LYS A 193 87.27 -5.74 -15.22
C LYS A 193 88.00 -5.45 -13.91
N PHE A 194 89.21 -5.95 -13.77
CA PHE A 194 90.10 -5.67 -12.64
C PHE A 194 91.06 -4.57 -13.05
N VAL A 195 91.06 -3.44 -12.35
CA VAL A 195 91.89 -2.27 -12.64
C VAL A 195 92.84 -2.03 -11.49
N TYR A 196 94.13 -2.01 -11.75
CA TYR A 196 95.21 -1.73 -10.81
C TYR A 196 95.82 -0.36 -11.12
N THR A 197 96.16 0.37 -10.07
CA THR A 197 96.93 1.63 -10.09
C THR A 197 98.21 1.42 -9.28
N HIS A 198 99.12 2.40 -9.28
CA HIS A 198 100.39 2.34 -8.54
C HIS A 198 101.32 1.18 -8.95
N VAL A 199 101.11 0.57 -10.13
CA VAL A 199 101.95 -0.52 -10.66
C VAL A 199 103.25 0.02 -11.26
N ASN A 200 103.20 1.21 -11.86
CA ASN A 200 104.36 1.82 -12.53
C ASN A 200 104.98 2.89 -11.64
N GLU A 201 106.20 2.67 -11.14
CA GLU A 201 106.90 3.60 -10.24
C GLU A 201 107.10 5.02 -10.79
N LYS A 202 107.10 5.17 -12.13
CA LYS A 202 107.26 6.47 -12.81
C LYS A 202 105.95 7.25 -12.98
N ASP A 203 104.83 6.54 -12.94
CA ASP A 203 103.50 7.09 -13.16
C ASP A 203 102.49 6.26 -12.38
N TRP A 204 102.18 6.71 -11.16
CA TRP A 204 101.35 5.97 -10.21
C TRP A 204 99.88 5.98 -10.61
N ASP A 205 99.45 6.93 -11.45
CA ASP A 205 98.08 7.03 -11.94
C ASP A 205 97.85 6.16 -13.18
N ARG A 206 98.90 5.54 -13.75
CA ARG A 206 98.75 4.64 -14.89
C ARG A 206 97.98 3.39 -14.49
N GLU A 207 96.80 3.24 -15.09
CA GLU A 207 95.94 2.07 -14.92
C GLU A 207 96.48 0.87 -15.72
N CYS A 208 96.52 -0.28 -15.06
CA CYS A 208 96.73 -1.59 -15.67
C CYS A 208 95.50 -2.44 -15.39
N TRP A 209 94.89 -3.05 -16.40
CA TRP A 209 93.65 -3.80 -16.19
C TRP A 209 93.57 -5.08 -17.01
N PHE A 210 92.72 -5.99 -16.57
CA PHE A 210 92.31 -7.14 -17.37
C PHE A 210 90.81 -7.42 -17.23
N GLU A 211 90.22 -8.00 -18.26
CA GLU A 211 88.82 -8.41 -18.29
C GLU A 211 88.71 -9.93 -18.23
N LEU A 212 87.91 -10.41 -17.27
CA LEU A 212 87.64 -11.82 -17.03
C LEU A 212 86.21 -12.15 -17.45
N ASP A 213 86.05 -13.16 -18.31
CA ASP A 213 84.78 -13.78 -18.65
C ASP A 213 84.49 -14.94 -17.70
N MET A 214 83.34 -14.88 -17.03
CA MET A 214 82.84 -15.90 -16.13
C MET A 214 81.63 -16.66 -16.71
N GLY A 215 81.21 -16.37 -17.95
CA GLY A 215 80.05 -17.01 -18.57
C GLY A 215 80.26 -18.48 -18.94
N LYS A 216 81.52 -18.95 -18.96
CA LYS A 216 81.90 -20.33 -19.24
C LYS A 216 82.34 -21.05 -17.96
N LYS A 217 82.34 -22.39 -17.99
CA LYS A 217 82.84 -23.23 -16.89
C LYS A 217 84.34 -23.01 -16.59
N ILE A 218 85.10 -22.57 -17.59
CA ILE A 218 86.51 -22.18 -17.46
C ILE A 218 86.56 -20.67 -17.65
N TYR A 219 87.15 -19.96 -16.69
CA TYR A 219 87.32 -18.52 -16.77
C TYR A 219 88.38 -18.18 -17.82
N GLU A 220 88.08 -17.19 -18.66
CA GLU A 220 88.94 -16.76 -19.75
C GLU A 220 89.23 -15.26 -19.62
N VAL A 221 90.47 -14.85 -19.86
CA VAL A 221 90.85 -13.43 -19.92
C VAL A 221 90.64 -12.95 -21.35
N ILE A 222 89.76 -11.96 -21.55
CA ILE A 222 89.39 -11.48 -22.89
C ILE A 222 90.34 -10.39 -23.36
N ALA A 223 90.69 -9.47 -22.46
CA ALA A 223 91.48 -8.29 -22.77
C ALA A 223 92.40 -7.93 -21.60
N THR A 224 93.58 -7.41 -21.92
CA THR A 224 94.59 -6.95 -20.96
C THR A 224 95.19 -5.64 -21.44
N GLU A 225 95.47 -4.75 -20.50
CA GLU A 225 96.25 -3.54 -20.71
C GLU A 225 97.23 -3.37 -19.54
N PRO A 226 98.55 -3.25 -19.77
CA PRO A 226 99.26 -3.38 -21.04
C PRO A 226 99.16 -4.80 -21.63
N ARG A 227 99.24 -4.92 -22.97
CA ARG A 227 99.19 -6.22 -23.66
C ARG A 227 100.34 -7.11 -23.18
N LEU A 228 99.99 -8.27 -22.67
CA LEU A 228 100.95 -9.31 -22.30
C LEU A 228 101.30 -10.10 -23.56
N GLU A 229 102.59 -10.39 -23.75
CA GLU A 229 103.03 -11.37 -24.75
C GLU A 229 102.88 -12.77 -24.14
N ASP A 230 102.37 -13.72 -24.93
CA ASP A 230 102.14 -15.12 -24.52
C ASP A 230 103.42 -15.86 -24.14
#